data_AF-A0A947JJD0-F1
#
_entry.id   AF-A0A947JJD0-F1
#
_cell.length_a   1.000
_cell.length_b   1.000
_cell.length_c   1.000
_cell.angle_alpha   90.00
_cell.angle_beta   90.00
_cell.angle_gamma   90.00
#
_symmetry.space_group_name_H-M   'P 1'
#
loop_
_entity.id
_entity.type
_entity.pdbx_description
1 polymer ?
#
loop_
_entity_poly.entity_id
_entity_poly.type
_entity_poly.pdbx_seq_one_letter_code
_entity_poly.pdbx_strand_id
1 'polypeptide(L)'
;MADINDKPNQEDSDEKCDRCGKPMVVKSGRYGEFLACTGYPDCKNTINVSRGGDKQEMIENKLLGDDPETKKPIYLKEGRFGTYIQLGDLEKGRKPKTASLLRGMDQKSLTLDTALQLLTLPKTLGTTEEGENIVVSNGKFGPYIKAGKETRSLSATTSPLTITLEEARELLRGSKTRMGSDKSPLKTLGKDNNGNEVVIKEGKFGPYITNSKMNVSVPKTVAIDSVTLEEAITMLEKKALKSK
;
A
#
# COMPACT_ATOMS: atom_id res chain seq x y z
N MET A 1 -36.75 -42.63 -4.02
CA MET A 1 -35.72 -41.61 -4.31
C MET A 1 -36.03 -40.43 -3.41
N ALA A 2 -35.12 -40.04 -2.50
CA ALA A 2 -35.32 -38.92 -1.60
C ALA A 2 -34.59 -37.70 -2.16
N ASP A 3 -35.34 -36.67 -2.55
CA ASP A 3 -34.82 -35.38 -3.01
C ASP A 3 -34.28 -34.58 -1.81
N ILE A 4 -32.97 -34.70 -1.56
CA ILE A 4 -32.25 -33.84 -0.62
C ILE A 4 -31.84 -32.58 -1.40
N ASN A 5 -32.77 -31.63 -1.52
CA ASN A 5 -32.45 -30.28 -1.98
C ASN A 5 -32.49 -29.33 -0.78
N ASP A 6 -31.55 -29.56 0.12
CA ASP A 6 -31.27 -28.73 1.28
C ASP A 6 -30.64 -27.43 0.77
N LYS A 7 -31.46 -26.36 0.69
CA LYS A 7 -30.98 -25.03 0.29
C LYS A 7 -30.05 -24.52 1.39
N PRO A 8 -28.79 -24.18 1.09
CA PRO A 8 -27.89 -23.68 2.11
C PRO A 8 -28.45 -22.40 2.72
N ASN A 9 -28.51 -22.41 4.06
CA ASN A 9 -28.93 -21.34 4.95
C ASN A 9 -28.47 -19.96 4.42
N GLN A 10 -29.41 -19.20 3.86
CA GLN A 10 -29.16 -17.82 3.43
C GLN A 10 -29.38 -16.94 4.65
N GLU A 11 -28.31 -16.38 5.19
CA GLU A 11 -28.42 -15.39 6.24
C GLU A 11 -28.91 -14.07 5.62
N ASP A 12 -30.12 -13.68 6.02
CA ASP A 12 -30.68 -12.38 5.70
C ASP A 12 -29.84 -11.30 6.38
N SER A 13 -29.49 -10.25 5.64
CA SER A 13 -28.88 -9.06 6.22
C SER A 13 -29.93 -7.97 6.40
N ASP A 14 -29.77 -7.14 7.43
CA ASP A 14 -30.61 -5.95 7.63
C ASP A 14 -30.31 -4.81 6.62
N GLU A 15 -29.30 -4.99 5.76
CA GLU A 15 -28.86 -4.00 4.78
C GLU A 15 -29.79 -3.95 3.56
N LYS A 16 -30.22 -2.75 3.19
CA LYS A 16 -31.06 -2.51 2.01
C LYS A 16 -30.20 -2.12 0.81
N CYS A 17 -30.58 -2.62 -0.35
CA CYS A 17 -29.94 -2.31 -1.63
C CYS A 17 -30.10 -0.81 -1.96
N ASP A 18 -28.99 -0.11 -2.17
CA ASP A 18 -28.93 1.30 -2.58
C ASP A 18 -29.62 1.59 -3.92
N ARG A 19 -29.67 0.62 -4.84
CA ARG A 19 -30.27 0.81 -6.18
C ARG A 19 -31.78 0.62 -6.24
N CYS A 20 -32.35 -0.21 -5.38
CA CYS A 20 -33.77 -0.57 -5.49
C CYS A 20 -34.52 -0.68 -4.16
N GLY A 21 -33.84 -0.47 -3.03
CA GLY A 21 -34.43 -0.51 -1.69
C GLY A 21 -34.81 -1.90 -1.17
N LYS A 22 -34.66 -2.96 -1.98
CA LYS A 22 -34.92 -4.35 -1.57
C LYS A 22 -33.86 -4.84 -0.57
N PRO A 23 -34.21 -5.75 0.36
CA PRO A 23 -33.25 -6.32 1.30
C PRO A 23 -32.13 -7.07 0.56
N MET A 24 -30.95 -7.10 1.17
CA MET A 24 -29.79 -7.83 0.67
C MET A 24 -29.59 -9.12 1.48
N VAL A 25 -29.07 -10.14 0.82
CA VAL A 25 -28.77 -11.46 1.43
C VAL A 25 -27.28 -11.72 1.37
N VAL A 26 -26.70 -12.29 2.42
CA VAL A 26 -25.28 -12.66 2.42
C VAL A 26 -25.10 -13.93 1.60
N LYS A 27 -24.16 -13.89 0.65
CA LYS A 27 -23.75 -15.02 -0.17
C LYS A 27 -22.24 -15.17 -0.12
N SER A 28 -21.77 -16.42 -0.07
CA SER A 28 -20.34 -16.75 -0.14
C SER A 28 -19.91 -16.93 -1.60
N GLY A 29 -18.85 -16.24 -2.03
CA GLY A 29 -18.23 -16.38 -3.34
C GLY A 29 -16.74 -16.74 -3.27
N ARG A 30 -16.08 -16.87 -4.43
CA ARG A 30 -14.63 -17.14 -4.52
C ARG A 30 -13.77 -16.12 -3.76
N TYR A 31 -14.24 -14.88 -3.69
CA TYR A 31 -13.50 -13.75 -3.11
C TYR A 31 -13.93 -13.42 -1.66
N GLY A 32 -14.75 -14.27 -1.04
CA GLY A 32 -15.32 -14.06 0.29
C GLY A 32 -16.82 -13.82 0.27
N GLU A 33 -17.36 -13.38 1.40
CA GLU A 33 -18.79 -13.09 1.60
C GLU A 33 -19.17 -11.72 1.02
N PHE A 34 -20.31 -11.69 0.33
CA PHE A 34 -20.87 -10.51 -0.29
C PHE A 34 -22.38 -10.47 -0.10
N LEU A 35 -22.91 -9.27 0.11
CA LEU A 35 -24.33 -8.97 0.09
C LEU A 35 -24.81 -8.93 -1.36
N ALA A 36 -25.86 -9.67 -1.68
CA ALA A 36 -26.51 -9.68 -2.99
C ALA A 36 -27.95 -9.18 -2.85
N CYS A 37 -28.38 -8.33 -3.78
CA CYS A 37 -29.76 -7.86 -3.80
C CYS A 37 -30.75 -9.01 -4.07
N THR A 38 -31.81 -9.13 -3.25
CA THR A 38 -32.91 -10.10 -3.45
C THR A 38 -33.67 -9.88 -4.76
N GLY A 39 -33.57 -8.68 -5.35
CA GLY A 39 -34.15 -8.34 -6.64
C GLY A 39 -33.44 -8.90 -7.87
N TYR A 40 -32.47 -9.82 -7.74
CA TYR A 40 -31.84 -10.49 -8.88
C TYR A 40 -32.88 -11.37 -9.63
N PRO A 41 -32.95 -11.37 -10.97
CA PRO A 41 -31.98 -10.82 -11.93
C PRO A 41 -32.18 -9.34 -12.30
N ASP A 42 -33.28 -8.71 -11.90
CA ASP A 42 -33.64 -7.34 -12.27
C ASP A 42 -32.69 -6.30 -11.64
N CYS A 43 -32.20 -6.57 -10.43
CA CYS A 43 -31.20 -5.77 -9.74
C CYS A 43 -29.96 -6.62 -9.43
N LYS A 44 -28.88 -6.39 -10.20
CA LYS A 44 -27.59 -7.10 -10.09
C LYS A 44 -26.62 -6.47 -9.08
N ASN A 45 -27.14 -5.74 -8.09
CA ASN A 45 -26.31 -5.03 -7.13
C ASN A 45 -25.70 -5.98 -6.09
N THR A 46 -24.40 -5.83 -5.82
CA THR A 46 -23.67 -6.61 -4.81
C THR A 46 -22.70 -5.72 -4.02
N ILE A 47 -22.54 -5.99 -2.72
CA ILE A 47 -21.64 -5.26 -1.80
C ILE A 47 -20.74 -6.29 -1.10
N ASN A 48 -19.44 -6.02 -0.94
CA ASN A 48 -18.53 -6.97 -0.26
C ASN A 48 -18.57 -6.74 1.26
N VAL A 49 -18.75 -7.81 2.05
CA VAL A 49 -18.92 -7.71 3.52
C VAL A 49 -17.59 -7.38 4.22
N SER A 50 -16.45 -7.78 3.64
CA SER A 50 -15.12 -7.61 4.25
C SER A 50 -14.59 -6.17 4.26
N ARG A 51 -15.29 -5.24 3.61
CA ARG A 51 -15.04 -3.82 3.71
C ARG A 51 -16.37 -3.17 4.01
N GLY A 52 -16.66 -2.99 5.30
CA GLY A 52 -17.70 -2.06 5.74
C GLY A 52 -17.57 -0.80 4.90
N GLY A 53 -18.53 -0.65 3.98
CA GLY A 53 -18.55 0.46 3.05
C GLY A 53 -18.97 1.66 3.87
N ASP A 54 -17.99 2.33 4.50
CA ASP A 54 -18.06 3.77 4.59
C ASP A 54 -18.49 4.22 3.21
N LYS A 55 -19.71 4.76 3.11
CA LYS A 55 -20.15 5.53 1.95
C LYS A 55 -19.11 6.63 1.83
N GLN A 56 -18.03 6.36 1.10
CA GLN A 56 -17.21 7.41 0.55
C GLN A 56 -18.17 8.14 -0.36
N GLU A 57 -18.75 9.22 0.17
CA GLU A 57 -19.36 10.23 -0.65
C GLU A 57 -18.39 10.43 -1.81
N MET A 58 -18.80 10.06 -3.03
CA MET A 58 -18.00 10.35 -4.20
C MET A 58 -17.83 11.86 -4.20
N ILE A 59 -16.66 12.33 -3.76
CA ILE A 59 -16.35 13.75 -3.76
C ILE A 59 -16.05 14.10 -5.20
N GLU A 60 -17.11 14.40 -5.95
CA GLU A 60 -16.98 14.94 -7.29
C GLU A 60 -16.58 16.42 -7.16
N ASN A 61 -15.27 16.67 -7.28
CA ASN A 61 -14.69 18.00 -7.49
C ASN A 61 -15.00 19.05 -6.40
N LYS A 62 -14.72 18.76 -5.13
CA LYS A 62 -14.87 19.76 -4.06
C LYS A 62 -13.91 20.93 -4.29
N LEU A 63 -14.43 22.13 -4.52
CA LEU A 63 -13.65 23.36 -4.62
C LEU A 63 -13.09 23.76 -3.24
N LEU A 64 -11.78 23.93 -3.13
CA LEU A 64 -11.10 24.35 -1.89
C LEU A 64 -10.91 25.89 -1.83
N GLY A 65 -10.83 26.55 -2.97
CA GLY A 65 -10.60 27.99 -3.10
C GLY A 65 -9.74 28.30 -4.32
N ASP A 66 -9.21 29.52 -4.40
CA ASP A 66 -8.38 29.98 -5.51
C ASP A 66 -6.92 30.18 -5.07
N ASP A 67 -6.01 29.91 -6.00
CA ASP A 67 -4.59 30.17 -5.80
C ASP A 67 -4.26 31.68 -5.86
N PRO A 68 -3.60 32.27 -4.85
CA PRO A 68 -3.26 33.69 -4.83
C PRO A 68 -2.36 34.14 -5.99
N GLU A 69 -1.47 33.28 -6.47
CA GLU A 69 -0.50 33.62 -7.51
C GLU A 69 -1.11 33.53 -8.91
N THR A 70 -1.79 32.42 -9.20
CA THR A 70 -2.30 32.13 -10.54
C THR A 70 -3.77 32.49 -10.74
N LYS A 71 -4.50 32.82 -9.66
CA LYS A 71 -5.96 33.06 -9.64
C LYS A 71 -6.77 31.90 -10.21
N LYS A 72 -6.23 30.68 -10.14
CA LYS A 72 -6.88 29.47 -10.65
C LYS A 72 -7.59 28.73 -9.51
N PRO A 73 -8.75 28.11 -9.77
CA PRO A 73 -9.45 27.32 -8.78
C PRO A 73 -8.67 26.07 -8.41
N ILE A 74 -8.68 25.71 -7.12
CA ILE A 74 -8.07 24.50 -6.59
C ILE A 74 -9.18 23.51 -6.22
N TYR A 75 -9.13 22.33 -6.82
CA TYR A 75 -10.10 21.27 -6.61
C TYR A 75 -9.51 20.10 -5.83
N LEU A 76 -10.30 19.54 -4.92
CA LEU A 76 -10.09 18.23 -4.31
C LEU A 76 -10.88 17.17 -5.10
N LYS A 77 -10.16 16.18 -5.62
CA LYS A 77 -10.70 15.13 -6.49
C LYS A 77 -10.29 13.75 -6.00
N GLU A 78 -11.08 12.75 -6.34
CA GLU A 78 -10.75 11.35 -6.12
C GLU A 78 -10.33 10.69 -7.45
N GLY A 79 -9.23 9.94 -7.45
CA GLY A 79 -8.72 9.27 -8.64
C GLY A 79 -8.20 7.86 -8.36
N ARG A 80 -7.68 7.20 -9.41
CA ARG A 80 -7.19 5.80 -9.35
C ARG A 80 -6.09 5.53 -8.30
N PHE A 81 -5.41 6.57 -7.85
CA PHE A 81 -4.30 6.49 -6.87
C PHE A 81 -4.65 7.13 -5.52
N GLY A 82 -5.93 7.38 -5.28
CA GLY A 82 -6.43 8.08 -4.09
C GLY A 82 -6.79 9.53 -4.38
N THR A 83 -7.02 10.28 -3.30
CA THR A 83 -7.40 11.68 -3.34
C THR A 83 -6.23 12.56 -3.75
N TYR A 84 -6.51 13.52 -4.62
CA TYR A 84 -5.52 14.47 -5.11
C TYR A 84 -6.13 15.86 -5.27
N ILE A 85 -5.25 16.84 -5.26
CA ILE A 85 -5.54 18.25 -5.48
C ILE A 85 -5.15 18.59 -6.92
N GLN A 86 -5.97 19.40 -7.58
CA GLN A 86 -5.74 19.87 -8.94
C GLN A 86 -5.83 21.40 -8.99
N LEU A 87 -4.81 22.04 -9.57
CA LEU A 87 -4.78 23.47 -9.84
C LEU A 87 -5.34 23.76 -11.24
N GLY A 88 -6.46 24.47 -11.28
CA GLY A 88 -7.17 24.86 -12.49
C GLY A 88 -7.91 23.71 -13.17
N ASP A 89 -8.57 24.03 -14.28
CA ASP A 89 -9.32 23.06 -15.07
C ASP A 89 -8.43 22.25 -16.03
N LEU A 90 -8.98 21.15 -16.53
CA LEU A 90 -8.33 20.35 -17.57
C LEU A 90 -8.48 21.07 -18.93
N GLU A 91 -7.49 21.87 -19.29
CA GLU A 91 -7.44 22.51 -20.61
C GLU A 91 -6.87 21.56 -21.68
N LYS A 92 -7.44 21.58 -22.88
CA LYS A 92 -6.96 20.77 -24.01
C LYS A 92 -5.50 21.14 -24.34
N GLY A 93 -4.60 20.17 -24.16
CA GLY A 93 -3.17 20.31 -24.48
C GLY A 93 -2.27 20.73 -23.32
N ARG A 94 -2.81 21.03 -22.13
CA ARG A 94 -2.01 21.35 -20.92
C ARG A 94 -2.40 20.43 -19.77
N LYS A 95 -1.40 19.79 -19.15
CA LYS A 95 -1.62 19.00 -17.92
C LYS A 95 -1.68 19.97 -16.73
N PRO A 96 -2.79 20.02 -15.97
CA PRO A 96 -2.85 20.86 -14.79
C PRO A 96 -1.84 20.36 -13.75
N LYS A 97 -1.34 21.27 -12.91
CA LYS A 97 -0.54 20.88 -11.75
C LYS A 97 -1.43 20.10 -10.78
N THR A 98 -0.93 18.97 -10.31
CA THR A 98 -1.66 18.12 -9.38
C THR A 98 -0.73 17.68 -8.26
N ALA A 99 -1.30 17.46 -7.08
CA ALA A 99 -0.57 16.96 -5.92
C ALA A 99 -1.43 15.93 -5.18
N SER A 100 -0.88 14.74 -4.94
CA SER A 100 -1.57 13.72 -4.14
C SER A 100 -1.50 14.07 -2.66
N LEU A 101 -2.55 13.72 -1.91
CA LEU A 101 -2.54 13.84 -0.45
C LEU A 101 -1.44 12.95 0.16
N LEU A 102 -0.96 13.35 1.33
CA LEU A 102 0.02 12.56 2.09
C LEU A 102 -0.66 11.38 2.79
N ARG A 103 0.14 10.36 3.12
CA ARG A 103 -0.34 9.18 3.83
C ARG A 103 -0.86 9.59 5.22
N GLY A 104 -2.13 9.31 5.48
CA GLY A 104 -2.78 9.62 6.76
C GLY A 104 -3.47 10.99 6.81
N MET A 105 -3.41 11.80 5.74
CA MET A 105 -4.27 12.99 5.63
C MET A 105 -5.69 12.59 5.26
N ASP A 106 -6.67 13.22 5.93
CA ASP A 106 -8.09 13.05 5.63
C ASP A 106 -8.62 14.16 4.72
N GLN A 107 -9.60 13.80 3.89
CA GLN A 107 -10.22 14.69 2.91
C GLN A 107 -11.02 15.83 3.57
N LYS A 108 -11.56 15.60 4.77
CA LYS A 108 -12.37 16.58 5.51
C LYS A 108 -11.51 17.62 6.22
N SER A 109 -10.33 17.24 6.69
CA SER A 109 -9.39 18.14 7.38
C SER A 109 -8.55 19.02 6.44
N LEU A 110 -8.66 18.82 5.12
CA LEU A 110 -7.81 19.53 4.17
C LEU A 110 -8.23 21.00 4.02
N THR A 111 -7.26 21.91 4.20
CA THR A 111 -7.42 23.37 4.04
C THR A 111 -6.78 23.88 2.75
N LEU A 112 -7.17 25.08 2.31
CA LEU A 112 -6.58 25.74 1.15
C LEU A 112 -5.07 25.96 1.31
N ASP A 113 -4.61 26.40 2.48
CA ASP A 113 -3.18 26.61 2.77
C ASP A 113 -2.37 25.31 2.61
N THR A 114 -2.84 24.22 3.20
CA THR A 114 -2.20 22.91 3.04
C THR A 114 -2.20 22.45 1.59
N ALA A 115 -3.27 22.73 0.85
CA ALA A 115 -3.36 22.40 -0.57
C ALA A 115 -2.34 23.17 -1.42
N LEU A 116 -2.13 24.46 -1.13
CA LEU A 116 -1.10 25.28 -1.76
C LEU A 116 0.30 24.72 -1.47
N GLN A 117 0.58 24.38 -0.22
CA GLN A 117 1.86 23.75 0.15
C GLN A 117 2.10 22.45 -0.62
N LEU A 118 1.09 21.59 -0.77
CA LEU A 118 1.21 20.33 -1.52
C LEU A 118 1.46 20.57 -3.01
N LEU A 119 0.87 21.60 -3.61
CA LEU A 119 1.07 21.97 -5.03
C LEU A 119 2.48 22.52 -5.31
N THR A 120 3.25 22.91 -4.28
CA THR A 120 4.66 23.29 -4.44
C THR A 120 5.62 22.11 -4.54
N LEU A 121 5.16 20.88 -4.24
CA LEU A 121 5.96 19.67 -4.44
C LEU A 121 6.10 19.42 -5.96
N PRO A 122 7.29 19.11 -6.51
CA PRO A 122 8.56 18.81 -5.85
C PRO A 122 9.33 20.04 -5.36
N LYS A 123 9.75 20.02 -4.08
CA LYS A 123 10.49 21.12 -3.44
C LYS A 123 11.99 20.80 -3.39
N THR A 124 12.82 21.75 -3.81
CA THR A 124 14.28 21.66 -3.67
C THR A 124 14.69 22.23 -2.30
N LEU A 125 15.34 21.43 -1.46
CA LEU A 125 15.79 21.87 -0.12
C LEU A 125 17.17 22.55 -0.15
N GLY A 126 18.02 22.18 -1.10
CA GLY A 126 19.40 22.64 -1.21
C GLY A 126 20.27 21.65 -2.00
N THR A 127 21.59 21.73 -1.81
CA THR A 127 22.57 20.87 -2.48
C THR A 127 23.28 19.93 -1.50
N THR A 128 23.73 18.78 -1.98
CA THR A 128 24.65 17.89 -1.26
C THR A 128 26.07 18.46 -1.26
N GLU A 129 26.97 17.84 -0.49
CA GLU A 129 28.41 18.12 -0.54
C GLU A 129 29.00 17.86 -1.94
N GLU A 130 28.36 16.99 -2.72
CA GLU A 130 28.72 16.64 -4.10
C GLU A 130 28.10 17.60 -5.14
N GLY A 131 27.37 18.64 -4.71
CA GLY A 131 26.74 19.62 -5.58
C GLY A 131 25.42 19.17 -6.23
N GLU A 132 24.87 18.02 -5.85
CA GLU A 132 23.59 17.53 -6.38
C GLU A 132 22.39 18.16 -5.66
N ASN A 133 21.35 18.54 -6.41
CA ASN A 133 20.13 19.10 -5.85
C ASN A 133 19.33 18.03 -5.08
N ILE A 134 19.03 18.32 -3.81
CA ILE A 134 18.17 17.50 -2.96
C ILE A 134 16.72 17.94 -3.16
N VAL A 135 15.93 17.06 -3.76
CA VAL A 135 14.52 17.29 -4.09
C VAL A 135 13.63 16.36 -3.27
N VAL A 136 12.64 16.93 -2.61
CA VAL A 136 11.58 16.21 -1.89
C VAL A 136 10.35 16.12 -2.77
N SER A 137 9.78 14.93 -2.89
CA SER A 137 8.57 14.69 -3.68
C SER A 137 7.69 13.61 -3.07
N ASN A 138 6.40 13.59 -3.46
CA ASN A 138 5.44 12.56 -3.06
C ASN A 138 5.17 11.62 -4.25
N GLY A 139 5.56 10.34 -4.12
CA GLY A 139 5.45 9.35 -5.17
C GLY A 139 4.41 8.26 -4.90
N LYS A 140 4.35 7.26 -5.79
CA LYS A 140 3.43 6.10 -5.68
C LYS A 140 3.57 5.34 -4.35
N PHE A 141 4.79 5.26 -3.82
CA PHE A 141 5.11 4.52 -2.60
C PHE A 141 5.16 5.41 -1.36
N GLY A 142 4.78 6.68 -1.49
CA GLY A 142 4.86 7.69 -0.45
C GLY A 142 5.95 8.73 -0.68
N PRO A 143 6.18 9.60 0.31
CA PRO A 143 7.17 10.68 0.23
C PRO A 143 8.59 10.15 0.19
N TYR A 144 9.43 10.78 -0.64
CA TYR A 144 10.83 10.43 -0.80
C TYR A 144 11.69 11.66 -1.09
N ILE A 145 12.98 11.56 -0.76
CA ILE A 145 14.04 12.47 -1.16
C ILE A 145 14.80 11.85 -2.33
N LYS A 146 15.20 12.70 -3.27
CA LYS A 146 16.07 12.36 -4.39
C LYS A 146 17.23 13.35 -4.45
N ALA A 147 18.46 12.84 -4.51
CA ALA A 147 19.67 13.58 -4.83
C ALA A 147 20.36 12.87 -6.00
N GLY A 148 20.35 13.48 -7.18
CA GLY A 148 20.88 12.85 -8.40
C GLY A 148 20.29 11.46 -8.68
N LYS A 149 21.11 10.41 -8.48
CA LYS A 149 20.70 8.99 -8.60
C LYS A 149 20.31 8.34 -7.28
N GLU A 150 20.67 8.94 -6.15
CA GLU A 150 20.30 8.51 -4.82
C GLU A 150 18.83 8.83 -4.55
N THR A 151 18.09 7.86 -4.03
CA THR A 151 16.74 8.06 -3.52
C THR A 151 16.59 7.42 -2.15
N ARG A 152 15.82 8.06 -1.26
CA ARG A 152 15.48 7.56 0.07
C ARG A 152 14.03 7.89 0.38
N SER A 153 13.29 6.90 0.86
CA SER A 153 11.93 7.12 1.34
C SER A 153 11.95 7.87 2.68
N LEU A 154 11.00 8.77 2.90
CA LEU A 154 10.79 9.33 4.23
C LEU A 154 10.11 8.30 5.13
N SER A 155 10.35 8.40 6.44
CA SER A 155 9.62 7.62 7.44
C SER A 155 8.15 8.09 7.51
N ALA A 156 7.29 7.25 8.10
CA ALA A 156 5.88 7.59 8.26
C ALA A 156 5.62 8.78 9.21
N THR A 157 6.60 9.13 10.05
CA THR A 157 6.51 10.23 11.01
C THR A 157 6.96 11.57 10.42
N THR A 158 7.78 11.55 9.37
CA THR A 158 8.36 12.77 8.80
C THR A 158 7.58 13.21 7.57
N SER A 159 6.98 14.41 7.63
CA SER A 159 6.23 14.97 6.51
C SER A 159 7.17 15.61 5.48
N PRO A 160 6.92 15.44 4.16
CA PRO A 160 7.68 16.12 3.11
C PRO A 160 7.52 17.66 3.12
N LEU A 161 6.53 18.19 3.85
CA LEU A 161 6.32 19.64 3.96
C LEU A 161 7.26 20.29 4.98
N THR A 162 7.58 19.57 6.07
CA THR A 162 8.32 20.10 7.22
C THR A 162 9.79 19.69 7.23
N ILE A 163 10.20 18.76 6.37
CA ILE A 163 11.56 18.24 6.34
C ILE A 163 12.60 19.31 6.02
N THR A 164 13.70 19.28 6.76
CA THR A 164 14.81 20.23 6.63
C THR A 164 15.95 19.67 5.78
N LEU A 165 16.86 20.55 5.35
CA LEU A 165 18.05 20.16 4.59
C LEU A 165 18.98 19.25 5.41
N GLU A 166 19.09 19.49 6.71
CA GLU A 166 19.94 18.71 7.62
C GLU A 166 19.43 17.27 7.76
N GLU A 167 18.15 17.09 8.07
CA GLU A 167 17.50 15.78 8.12
C GLU A 167 17.59 15.05 6.78
N ALA A 168 17.42 15.76 5.66
CA ALA A 168 17.54 15.16 4.34
C ALA A 168 18.96 14.64 4.05
N ARG A 169 19.99 15.36 4.50
CA ARG A 169 21.39 14.92 4.39
C ARG A 169 21.67 13.70 5.25
N GLU A 170 21.15 13.65 6.48
CA GLU A 170 21.27 12.48 7.35
C GLU A 170 20.62 11.23 6.73
N LEU A 171 19.42 11.38 6.19
CA LEU A 171 18.72 10.28 5.50
C LEU A 171 19.50 9.77 4.29
N LEU A 172 20.14 10.65 3.52
CA LEU A 172 20.96 10.29 2.37
C LEU A 172 22.26 9.58 2.75
N ARG A 173 22.93 10.02 3.85
CA ARG A 173 24.10 9.33 4.43
C ARG A 173 23.73 7.95 4.97
N GLY A 174 22.49 7.78 5.43
CA GLY A 174 21.95 6.49 5.89
C GLY A 174 22.04 5.39 4.83
N SER A 175 22.29 4.15 5.29
CA SER A 175 22.31 2.97 4.44
C SER A 175 20.96 2.78 3.73
N LYS A 176 20.98 2.30 2.49
CA LYS A 176 19.76 1.97 1.73
C LYS A 176 19.01 0.83 2.42
N THR A 177 18.12 1.16 3.35
CA THR A 177 17.20 0.16 3.93
C THR A 177 16.22 -0.23 2.84
N ARG A 178 16.39 -1.42 2.25
CA ARG A 178 15.42 -1.95 1.28
C ARG A 178 14.14 -2.24 2.04
N MET A 179 13.15 -1.37 1.88
CA MET A 179 11.81 -1.48 2.47
C MET A 179 11.14 -2.76 1.94
N GLY A 180 11.39 -3.88 2.61
CA GLY A 180 10.91 -5.20 2.22
C GLY A 180 11.85 -6.38 2.50
N SER A 181 13.09 -6.18 2.95
CA SER A 181 14.03 -7.29 3.13
C SER A 181 14.20 -7.81 4.56
N ASP A 182 13.88 -7.02 5.58
CA ASP A 182 14.19 -7.41 6.96
C ASP A 182 13.01 -7.17 7.90
N LYS A 183 11.99 -8.03 7.78
CA LYS A 183 11.44 -8.58 9.03
C LYS A 183 12.61 -9.28 9.72
N SER A 184 12.85 -8.96 10.99
CA SER A 184 13.83 -9.63 11.83
C SER A 184 13.70 -11.15 11.64
N PRO A 185 14.81 -11.89 11.47
CA PRO A 185 14.73 -13.34 11.36
C PRO A 185 14.04 -13.91 12.60
N LEU A 186 13.07 -14.79 12.40
CA LEU A 186 12.40 -15.53 13.47
C LEU A 186 13.40 -16.37 14.27
N LYS A 187 14.39 -16.92 13.57
CA LYS A 187 15.44 -17.76 14.16
C LYS A 187 16.70 -17.73 13.29
N THR A 188 17.85 -17.50 13.87
CA THR A 188 19.17 -17.64 13.22
C THR A 188 19.74 -19.01 13.55
N LEU A 189 19.94 -19.87 12.55
CA LEU A 189 20.36 -21.26 12.78
C LEU A 189 21.89 -21.44 12.73
N GLY A 190 22.62 -20.50 12.13
CA GLY A 190 24.09 -20.56 12.01
C GLY A 190 24.58 -20.46 10.57
N LYS A 191 25.74 -21.04 10.25
CA LYS A 191 26.32 -21.06 8.89
C LYS A 191 26.15 -22.43 8.23
N ASP A 192 25.90 -22.43 6.92
CA ASP A 192 25.93 -23.64 6.09
C ASP A 192 27.37 -24.09 5.77
N ASN A 193 27.52 -25.26 5.14
CA ASN A 193 28.79 -25.79 4.66
C ASN A 193 29.52 -24.88 3.65
N ASN A 194 28.82 -23.92 3.05
CA ASN A 194 29.34 -22.94 2.10
C ASN A 194 29.63 -21.58 2.76
N GLY A 195 29.53 -21.48 4.09
CA GLY A 195 29.76 -20.26 4.86
C GLY A 195 28.63 -19.23 4.82
N ASN A 196 27.48 -19.53 4.21
CA ASN A 196 26.34 -18.62 4.17
C ASN A 196 25.52 -18.74 5.45
N GLU A 197 25.04 -17.62 5.97
CA GLU A 197 24.20 -17.59 7.17
C GLU A 197 22.78 -18.07 6.86
N VAL A 198 22.32 -19.07 7.59
CA VAL A 198 21.00 -19.70 7.46
C VAL A 198 20.07 -19.11 8.51
N VAL A 199 19.01 -18.45 8.03
CA VAL A 199 18.02 -17.80 8.90
C VAL A 199 16.60 -18.17 8.48
N ILE A 200 15.69 -18.24 9.44
CA ILE A 200 14.26 -18.42 9.20
C ILE A 200 13.61 -17.03 9.21
N LYS A 201 12.88 -16.69 8.14
CA LYS A 201 12.13 -15.43 8.00
C LYS A 201 10.65 -15.73 7.76
N GLU A 202 9.79 -14.75 8.07
CA GLU A 202 8.35 -14.84 7.80
C GLU A 202 8.02 -14.15 6.46
N GLY A 203 7.43 -14.89 5.53
CA GLY A 203 7.03 -14.38 4.22
C GLY A 203 5.51 -14.34 4.02
N LYS A 204 5.07 -13.78 2.89
CA LYS A 204 3.65 -13.72 2.49
C LYS A 204 2.94 -15.08 2.40
N PHE A 205 3.70 -16.17 2.27
CA PHE A 205 3.18 -17.54 2.14
C PHE A 205 3.46 -18.41 3.39
N GLY A 206 3.97 -17.81 4.47
CA GLY A 206 4.40 -18.51 5.68
C GLY A 206 5.91 -18.44 5.93
N PRO A 207 6.40 -19.11 6.98
CA PRO A 207 7.81 -19.15 7.35
C PRO A 207 8.66 -19.86 6.27
N TYR A 208 9.85 -19.34 6.03
CA TYR A 208 10.80 -19.89 5.08
C TYR A 208 12.24 -19.78 5.60
N ILE A 209 13.06 -20.77 5.26
CA ILE A 209 14.49 -20.79 5.51
C ILE A 209 15.19 -20.09 4.34
N THR A 210 16.15 -19.22 4.62
CA THR A 210 16.97 -18.56 3.61
C THR A 210 18.46 -18.61 3.98
N ASN A 211 19.31 -18.89 2.98
CA ASN A 211 20.76 -18.75 3.09
C ASN A 211 21.28 -17.53 2.31
N SER A 212 20.47 -16.48 2.20
CA SER A 212 20.67 -15.27 1.36
C SER A 212 20.69 -15.51 -0.16
N LYS A 213 21.04 -16.72 -0.63
CA LYS A 213 21.03 -17.10 -2.06
C LYS A 213 19.75 -17.83 -2.46
N MET A 214 19.25 -18.72 -1.61
CA MET A 214 18.10 -19.57 -1.87
C MET A 214 17.13 -19.52 -0.70
N ASN A 215 15.84 -19.69 -1.01
CA ASN A 215 14.75 -19.68 -0.04
C ASN A 215 13.95 -20.99 -0.13
N VAL A 216 13.66 -21.65 0.99
CA VAL A 216 12.82 -22.86 1.06
C VAL A 216 11.69 -22.63 2.05
N SER A 217 10.45 -22.88 1.64
CA SER A 217 9.30 -22.77 2.54
C SER A 217 9.33 -23.87 3.59
N VAL A 218 9.09 -23.51 4.86
CA VAL A 218 8.91 -24.47 5.94
C VAL A 218 7.47 -25.01 5.87
N PRO A 219 7.26 -26.33 5.86
CA PRO A 219 5.90 -26.90 5.89
C PRO A 219 5.13 -26.43 7.14
N LYS A 220 3.83 -26.17 6.99
CA LYS A 220 2.95 -25.72 8.10
C LYS A 220 2.85 -26.72 9.27
N THR A 221 3.24 -27.97 9.03
CA THR A 221 3.24 -29.05 10.01
C THR A 221 4.45 -29.01 10.95
N VAL A 222 5.49 -28.23 10.61
CA VAL A 222 6.73 -28.16 11.39
C VAL A 222 6.77 -26.85 12.16
N ALA A 223 6.97 -26.93 13.48
CA ALA A 223 7.12 -25.76 14.33
C ALA A 223 8.47 -25.06 14.06
N ILE A 224 8.48 -23.73 14.08
CA ILE A 224 9.69 -22.94 13.79
C ILE A 224 10.80 -23.22 14.82
N ASP A 225 10.42 -23.44 16.07
CA ASP A 225 11.36 -23.67 17.18
C ASP A 225 12.05 -25.03 17.10
N SER A 226 11.40 -26.04 16.51
CA SER A 226 11.96 -27.38 16.38
C SER A 226 12.94 -27.51 15.22
N VAL A 227 12.97 -26.56 14.28
CA VAL A 227 13.88 -26.63 13.12
C VAL A 227 15.32 -26.47 13.58
N THR A 228 16.13 -27.47 13.27
CA THR A 228 17.58 -27.48 13.52
C THR A 228 18.38 -27.05 12.28
N LEU A 229 19.67 -26.73 12.48
CA LEU A 229 20.56 -26.33 11.39
C LEU A 229 20.72 -27.46 10.34
N GLU A 230 20.82 -28.70 10.76
CA GLU A 230 21.02 -29.86 9.88
C GLU A 230 19.81 -30.10 8.96
N GLU A 231 18.59 -29.99 9.52
CA GLU A 231 17.36 -30.09 8.74
C GLU A 231 17.24 -28.95 7.72
N ALA A 232 17.61 -27.73 8.13
CA ALA A 232 17.57 -26.57 7.25
C ALA A 232 18.53 -26.71 6.06
N ILE A 233 19.75 -27.21 6.30
CA ILE A 233 20.73 -27.51 5.24
C ILE A 233 20.16 -28.57 4.30
N THR A 234 19.61 -29.65 4.85
CA THR A 234 19.00 -30.74 4.06
C THR A 234 17.85 -30.23 3.18
N MET A 235 17.01 -29.34 3.70
CA MET A 235 15.91 -28.74 2.93
C MET A 235 16.41 -27.83 1.80
N LEU A 236 17.48 -27.05 2.05
CA LEU A 236 18.13 -26.20 1.06
C LEU A 236 18.78 -27.02 -0.06
N GLU A 237 19.48 -28.10 0.28
CA GLU A 237 20.10 -29.01 -0.69
C GLU A 237 19.07 -29.76 -1.55
N LYS A 238 17.99 -30.28 -0.94
CA LYS A 238 16.88 -30.89 -1.68
C LYS A 238 16.26 -29.94 -2.70
N LYS A 239 16.17 -28.65 -2.37
CA LYS A 239 15.70 -27.64 -3.31
C LYS A 239 16.72 -27.34 -4.41
N ALA A 240 18.01 -27.28 -4.08
CA ALA A 240 19.07 -27.12 -5.08
C ALA A 240 19.09 -28.27 -6.10
N LEU A 241 18.85 -29.51 -5.64
CA LEU A 241 18.75 -30.70 -6.49
C LEU A 241 17.52 -30.70 -7.40
N LYS A 242 16.37 -30.20 -6.93
CA LYS A 242 15.14 -30.09 -7.74
C LYS A 242 15.15 -28.93 -8.75
N SER A 243 16.07 -27.99 -8.61
CA SER A 243 16.18 -26.82 -9.48
C SER A 243 17.19 -26.99 -10.62
N LYS A 244 17.87 -28.14 -10.67
CA LYS A 244 18.65 -28.64 -11.82
C LYS A 244 17.78 -29.60 -12.61
#